data_AF-A0A9N9P0Q7-F1
#
_entry.id   AF-A0A9N9P0Q7-F1
#
_cell.length_a   1.000
_cell.length_b   1.000
_cell.length_c   1.000
_cell.angle_alpha   90.00
_cell.angle_beta   90.00
_cell.angle_gamma   90.00
#
_symmetry.space_group_name_H-M   'P 1'
#
loop_
_entity.id
_entity.type
_entity.pdbx_description
1 polymer ?
#
loop_
_entity_poly.entity_id
_entity_poly.type
_entity_poly.pdbx_seq_one_letter_code
_entity_poly.pdbx_strand_id
1 'polypeptide(L)'
;NCRQKRAGKRKKCVEINKSYKDQPEIIDIDYLDHILTELLEDAQENGLEFCFCYEIIIDNHSSTKEIANDVVELIEDIDKYNWVYNHHYTGKNLITYWYICSQRDVLAKKPRKHNDPSKWRDVQSMQRFECGGFIKVSINEATQMAEVTLYHKDLHSKPVD
;
A
#
# COMPACT_ATOMS: atom_id res chain seq x y z
N ASN A 1 12.41 -5.35 24.25
CA ASN A 1 11.63 -6.49 23.70
C ASN A 1 10.72 -6.11 22.51
N CYS A 2 11.18 -5.29 21.55
CA CYS A 2 10.34 -4.77 20.44
C CYS A 2 10.44 -5.54 19.12
N ARG A 3 11.35 -6.52 18.98
CA ARG A 3 11.57 -7.26 17.71
C ARG A 3 10.57 -8.40 17.48
N GLN A 4 9.96 -8.96 18.53
CA GLN A 4 9.12 -10.16 18.40
C GLN A 4 7.70 -9.87 17.89
N LYS A 5 7.14 -8.66 18.13
CA LYS A 5 5.77 -8.32 17.71
C LYS A 5 5.60 -8.12 16.20
N ARG A 6 6.68 -7.81 15.46
CA ARG A 6 6.64 -7.61 13.99
C ARG A 6 6.71 -8.92 13.21
N ALA A 7 7.33 -9.96 13.77
CA ALA A 7 7.44 -11.27 13.13
C ALA A 7 6.08 -12.00 13.06
N GLY A 8 5.22 -11.85 14.06
CA GLY A 8 3.89 -12.47 14.08
C GLY A 8 2.92 -11.90 13.04
N LYS A 9 2.96 -10.58 12.78
CA LYS A 9 2.12 -9.94 11.75
C LYS A 9 2.51 -10.36 10.33
N ARG A 10 3.80 -10.56 10.08
CA ARG A 10 4.35 -11.05 8.81
C ARG A 10 3.88 -12.48 8.50
N LYS A 11 3.80 -13.35 9.52
CA LYS A 11 3.26 -14.71 9.37
C LYS A 11 1.77 -14.70 9.03
N LYS A 12 0.98 -13.81 9.64
CA LYS A 12 -0.48 -13.74 9.42
C LYS A 12 -0.84 -13.40 7.97
N CYS A 13 -0.17 -12.42 7.33
CA CYS A 13 -0.46 -12.10 5.91
C CYS A 13 -0.08 -13.24 4.95
N VAL A 14 1.02 -13.93 5.23
CA VAL A 14 1.47 -15.11 4.46
C VAL A 14 0.56 -16.31 4.70
N GLU A 15 0.03 -16.49 5.91
CA GLU A 15 -0.91 -17.57 6.26
C GLU A 15 -2.33 -17.32 5.73
N ILE A 16 -2.79 -16.07 5.67
CA ILE A 16 -4.08 -15.72 5.06
C ILE A 16 -4.05 -15.95 3.54
N ASN A 17 -2.94 -15.59 2.86
CA ASN A 17 -2.77 -15.89 1.44
C ASN A 17 -2.49 -17.37 1.12
N LYS A 18 -2.03 -18.18 2.08
CA LYS A 18 -1.95 -19.65 1.88
C LYS A 18 -3.32 -20.32 1.71
N SER A 19 -4.41 -19.63 2.04
CA SER A 19 -5.77 -20.09 1.71
C SER A 19 -6.17 -19.79 0.26
N TYR A 20 -5.46 -18.89 -0.43
CA TYR A 20 -5.73 -18.47 -1.81
C TYR A 20 -4.43 -18.57 -2.63
N LYS A 21 -4.18 -19.79 -3.13
CA LYS A 21 -3.16 -20.23 -4.10
C LYS A 21 -1.69 -20.23 -3.63
N ASP A 22 -1.15 -21.44 -3.54
CA ASP A 22 0.24 -21.80 -3.15
C ASP A 22 1.32 -21.42 -4.19
N GLN A 23 0.98 -20.66 -5.24
CA GLN A 23 1.96 -20.11 -6.19
C GLN A 23 1.53 -18.69 -6.58
N PRO A 24 2.42 -17.68 -6.50
CA PRO A 24 2.12 -16.38 -7.07
C PRO A 24 1.90 -16.56 -8.57
N GLU A 25 0.68 -16.32 -9.04
CA GLU A 25 0.40 -16.27 -10.47
C GLU A 25 1.16 -15.07 -11.03
N ILE A 26 2.00 -15.32 -12.04
CA ILE A 26 2.72 -14.27 -12.72
C ILE A 26 1.69 -13.53 -13.59
N ILE A 27 1.40 -12.28 -13.21
CA ILE A 27 0.32 -11.49 -13.79
C ILE A 27 0.91 -10.25 -14.49
N ASP A 28 0.35 -9.89 -15.64
CA ASP A 28 0.64 -8.62 -16.32
C ASP A 28 0.01 -7.46 -15.54
N ILE A 29 0.62 -6.28 -15.54
CA ILE A 29 0.07 -5.10 -14.85
C ILE A 29 -1.34 -4.76 -15.33
N ASP A 30 -1.64 -4.99 -16.61
CA ASP A 30 -2.97 -4.78 -17.19
C ASP A 30 -4.04 -5.72 -16.61
N TYR A 31 -3.62 -6.87 -16.08
CA TYR A 31 -4.50 -7.87 -15.47
C TYR A 31 -4.53 -7.77 -13.93
N LEU A 32 -3.66 -6.95 -13.35
CA LEU A 32 -3.63 -6.66 -11.91
C LEU A 32 -4.91 -5.94 -11.46
N ASP A 33 -5.42 -5.03 -12.28
CA ASP A 33 -6.67 -4.27 -11.99
C ASP A 33 -7.87 -5.20 -11.78
N HIS A 34 -8.05 -6.16 -12.68
CA HIS A 34 -9.18 -7.08 -12.63
C HIS A 34 -9.14 -7.96 -11.37
N ILE A 35 -7.96 -8.51 -11.06
CA ILE A 35 -7.76 -9.36 -9.87
C ILE A 35 -7.96 -8.58 -8.59
N LEU A 36 -7.38 -7.38 -8.49
CA LEU A 36 -7.54 -6.55 -7.29
C LEU A 36 -8.99 -6.13 -7.09
N THR A 37 -9.72 -5.81 -8.17
CA THR A 37 -11.14 -5.45 -8.11
C THR A 37 -11.98 -6.60 -7.54
N GLU A 38 -11.85 -7.80 -8.11
CA GLU A 38 -12.61 -8.99 -7.67
C GLU A 38 -12.37 -9.28 -6.17
N LEU A 39 -11.12 -9.20 -5.73
CA LEU A 39 -10.75 -9.49 -4.35
C LEU A 39 -11.16 -8.40 -3.35
N LEU A 40 -11.19 -7.14 -3.80
CA LEU A 40 -11.64 -6.03 -2.99
C LEU A 40 -13.16 -6.05 -2.82
N GLU A 41 -13.92 -6.45 -3.84
CA GLU A 41 -15.36 -6.67 -3.75
C GLU A 41 -15.67 -7.77 -2.72
N ASP A 42 -15.02 -8.94 -2.82
CA ASP A 42 -15.17 -10.05 -1.88
C ASP A 42 -14.84 -9.65 -0.43
N ALA A 43 -13.77 -8.89 -0.24
CA ALA A 43 -13.33 -8.51 1.11
C ALA A 43 -14.19 -7.39 1.72
N GLN A 44 -14.80 -6.52 0.90
CA GLN A 44 -15.78 -5.53 1.35
C GLN A 44 -17.08 -6.18 1.82
N GLU A 45 -17.59 -7.19 1.11
CA GLU A 45 -18.79 -7.93 1.51
C GLU A 45 -18.62 -8.67 2.84
N ASN A 46 -17.41 -9.16 3.10
CA ASN A 46 -17.10 -9.97 4.29
C ASN A 46 -16.56 -9.15 5.48
N GLY A 47 -16.38 -7.83 5.31
CA GLY A 47 -15.84 -6.94 6.37
C GLY A 47 -14.43 -7.30 6.81
N LEU A 48 -13.59 -7.81 5.90
CA LEU A 48 -12.29 -8.38 6.20
C LEU A 48 -11.13 -7.39 6.05
N GLU A 49 -10.01 -7.72 6.71
CA GLU A 49 -8.70 -7.08 6.49
C GLU A 49 -8.26 -7.34 5.03
N PHE A 50 -7.83 -6.32 4.28
CA PHE A 50 -7.19 -6.54 2.98
C PHE A 50 -5.76 -7.03 3.21
N CYS A 51 -5.41 -8.20 2.69
CA CYS A 51 -4.03 -8.66 2.62
C CYS A 51 -3.81 -9.42 1.31
N PHE A 52 -3.07 -8.81 0.39
CA PHE A 52 -2.79 -9.41 -0.90
C PHE A 52 -1.29 -9.40 -1.17
N CYS A 53 -0.82 -10.42 -1.88
CA CYS A 53 0.57 -10.54 -2.31
C CYS A 53 0.63 -11.14 -3.71
N TYR A 54 1.15 -10.39 -4.68
CA TYR A 54 1.27 -10.80 -6.08
C TYR A 54 2.69 -10.67 -6.59
N GLU A 55 3.04 -11.49 -7.57
CA GLU A 55 4.21 -11.27 -8.40
C GLU A 55 3.76 -10.85 -9.80
N ILE A 56 4.27 -9.72 -10.27
CA ILE A 56 3.98 -9.19 -11.60
C ILE A 56 5.25 -9.18 -12.44
N ILE A 57 5.11 -9.43 -13.75
CA ILE A 57 6.18 -9.14 -14.71
C ILE A 57 6.21 -7.63 -14.90
N ILE A 58 7.42 -7.07 -14.93
CA ILE A 58 7.61 -5.65 -15.21
C ILE A 58 8.38 -5.47 -16.50
N ASP A 59 7.99 -4.46 -17.27
CA ASP A 59 8.72 -4.06 -18.46
C ASP A 59 9.93 -3.21 -18.05
N ASN A 60 11.07 -3.43 -18.71
CA ASN A 60 12.36 -2.83 -18.39
C ASN A 60 12.53 -1.41 -18.97
N HIS A 61 11.46 -0.83 -19.53
CA HIS A 61 11.50 0.45 -20.22
C HIS A 61 11.36 1.67 -19.28
N SER A 62 10.91 1.47 -18.04
CA SER A 62 10.71 2.53 -17.04
C SER A 62 11.63 2.36 -15.83
N SER A 63 11.84 3.42 -15.06
CA SER A 63 12.59 3.32 -13.80
C SER A 63 11.82 2.50 -12.76
N THR A 64 12.54 1.81 -11.88
CA THR A 64 11.92 1.01 -10.80
C THR A 64 11.00 1.84 -9.88
N LYS A 65 11.25 3.14 -9.76
CA LYS A 65 10.37 4.04 -9.01
C LYS A 65 9.08 4.37 -9.76
N GLU A 66 9.14 4.58 -11.07
CA GLU A 66 7.95 4.82 -11.90
C GLU A 66 7.05 3.58 -11.86
N ILE A 67 7.63 2.39 -12.08
CA ILE A 67 6.90 1.12 -11.96
C ILE A 67 6.21 0.98 -10.59
N ALA A 68 6.91 1.32 -9.50
CA ALA A 68 6.32 1.26 -8.17
C ALA A 68 5.20 2.29 -7.95
N ASN A 69 5.28 3.46 -8.60
CA ASN A 69 4.23 4.46 -8.55
C ASN A 69 3.01 4.02 -9.38
N ASP A 70 3.21 3.51 -10.59
CA ASP A 70 2.13 3.06 -11.47
C ASP A 70 1.29 1.95 -10.79
N VAL A 71 1.97 1.00 -10.12
CA VAL A 71 1.31 -0.03 -9.32
C VAL A 71 0.48 0.58 -8.16
N VAL A 72 1.01 1.61 -7.50
CA VAL A 72 0.31 2.25 -6.38
C VAL A 72 -0.88 3.06 -6.88
N GLU A 73 -0.74 3.81 -7.97
CA GLU A 73 -1.84 4.56 -8.60
C GLU A 73 -2.98 3.63 -9.01
N LEU A 74 -2.65 2.46 -9.60
CA LEU A 74 -3.63 1.43 -9.91
C LEU A 74 -4.35 0.93 -8.64
N ILE A 75 -3.63 0.71 -7.55
CA ILE A 75 -4.25 0.31 -6.27
C ILE A 75 -5.14 1.43 -5.71
N GLU A 76 -4.70 2.70 -5.75
CA GLU A 76 -5.48 3.87 -5.32
C GLU A 76 -6.79 3.98 -6.10
N ASP A 77 -6.74 3.76 -7.41
CA ASP A 77 -7.91 3.80 -8.29
C ASP A 77 -8.94 2.72 -7.95
N ILE A 78 -8.53 1.57 -7.41
CA ILE A 78 -9.44 0.48 -7.07
C ILE A 78 -9.94 0.60 -5.62
N ASP A 79 -9.02 0.78 -4.66
CA ASP A 79 -9.36 0.79 -3.23
C ASP A 79 -9.94 2.14 -2.75
N LYS A 80 -9.70 3.21 -3.52
CA LYS A 80 -10.10 4.60 -3.26
C LYS A 80 -9.48 5.19 -1.98
N TYR A 81 -8.36 4.64 -1.51
CA TYR A 81 -7.53 5.22 -0.48
C TYR A 81 -6.33 5.92 -1.12
N ASN A 82 -5.80 6.94 -0.44
CA ASN A 82 -4.56 7.58 -0.87
C ASN A 82 -3.36 7.00 -0.10
N TRP A 83 -2.30 6.67 -0.81
CA TRP A 83 -1.08 6.01 -0.36
C TRP A 83 0.14 6.94 -0.50
N VAL A 84 0.74 7.29 0.63
CA VAL A 84 1.86 8.24 0.66
C VAL A 84 3.17 7.48 0.65
N TYR A 85 4.05 7.83 -0.29
CA TYR A 85 5.44 7.36 -0.29
C TYR A 85 6.12 7.62 1.07
N ASN A 86 6.74 6.58 1.62
CA ASN A 86 7.38 6.65 2.93
C ASN A 86 8.91 6.56 2.81
N HIS A 87 9.42 5.45 2.28
CA HIS A 87 10.86 5.23 2.09
C HIS A 87 11.10 4.10 1.09
N HIS A 88 12.36 3.89 0.72
CA HIS A 88 12.79 2.73 -0.05
C HIS A 88 14.05 2.10 0.57
N TYR A 89 14.33 0.87 0.16
CA TYR A 89 15.53 0.13 0.48
C TYR A 89 16.14 -0.42 -0.81
N THR A 90 17.47 -0.31 -0.94
CA THR A 90 18.21 -0.84 -2.09
C THR A 90 19.12 -1.96 -1.61
N GLY A 91 18.86 -3.17 -2.11
CA GLY A 91 19.72 -4.35 -1.99
C GLY A 91 20.56 -4.57 -3.24
N LYS A 92 21.21 -5.73 -3.33
CA LYS A 92 22.15 -6.05 -4.42
C LYS A 92 21.48 -6.09 -5.81
N ASN A 93 20.30 -6.71 -5.90
CA ASN A 93 19.49 -6.85 -7.13
C ASN A 93 18.00 -6.57 -6.86
N LEU A 94 17.67 -6.03 -5.68
CA LEU A 94 16.30 -5.89 -5.20
C LEU A 94 16.12 -4.48 -4.66
N ILE A 95 15.15 -3.75 -5.18
CA ILE A 95 14.75 -2.45 -4.66
C ILE A 95 13.35 -2.58 -4.08
N THR A 96 13.11 -2.03 -2.89
CA THR A 96 11.80 -2.09 -2.23
C THR A 96 11.30 -0.71 -1.89
N TYR A 97 10.14 -0.34 -2.41
CA TYR A 97 9.43 0.90 -2.11
C TYR A 97 8.31 0.63 -1.11
N TRP A 98 8.16 1.53 -0.13
CA TRP A 98 7.13 1.47 0.90
C TRP A 98 6.24 2.69 0.84
N TYR A 99 4.94 2.45 0.83
CA TYR A 99 3.88 3.44 0.89
C TYR A 99 3.00 3.16 2.11
N ILE A 100 2.45 4.20 2.72
CA ILE A 100 1.59 4.09 3.90
C ILE A 100 0.30 4.86 3.68
N CYS A 101 -0.79 4.42 4.31
CA CYS A 101 -2.07 5.11 4.19
C CYS A 101 -1.94 6.59 4.59
N SER A 102 -2.43 7.49 3.73
CA SER A 102 -2.40 8.94 3.93
C SER A 102 -3.11 9.39 5.21
N GLN A 103 -4.16 8.66 5.62
CA GLN A 103 -4.96 8.93 6.81
C GLN A 103 -4.34 8.36 8.09
N ARG A 104 -3.12 7.84 8.04
CA ARG A 104 -2.42 7.36 9.23
C ARG A 104 -2.10 8.50 10.21
N ASP A 105 -2.36 8.27 11.49
CA ASP A 105 -2.09 9.16 12.62
C ASP A 105 -0.66 9.72 12.67
N VAL A 106 0.34 8.92 12.32
CA VAL A 106 1.76 9.36 12.30
C VAL A 106 2.03 10.49 11.30
N LEU A 107 1.14 10.68 10.32
CA LEU A 107 1.20 11.76 9.34
C LEU A 107 0.49 13.04 9.81
N ALA A 108 -0.06 13.05 11.03
CA ALA A 108 -0.65 14.25 11.63
C ALA A 108 0.44 15.31 11.85
N LYS A 109 0.40 16.38 11.05
CA LYS A 109 1.21 17.56 11.32
C LYS A 109 0.63 18.30 12.51
N LYS A 110 1.51 18.83 13.38
CA LYS A 110 1.09 19.80 14.39
C LYS A 110 0.45 21.00 13.66
N PRO A 111 -0.73 21.48 14.11
CA PRO A 111 -1.34 22.67 13.55
C PRO A 111 -0.35 23.83 13.64
N ARG A 112 0.08 24.37 12.49
CA ARG A 112 0.87 25.60 12.44
C ARG A 112 -0.10 26.74 12.19
N LYS A 113 -0.76 27.21 13.25
CA LYS A 113 -1.51 28.47 13.16
C LYS A 113 -0.51 29.59 12.92
N HIS A 114 -0.80 30.45 11.94
CA HIS A 114 -0.05 31.66 11.74
C HIS A 114 -0.30 32.60 12.94
N ASN A 115 0.68 33.41 13.37
CA ASN A 115 0.48 34.29 14.54
C ASN A 115 -0.61 35.34 14.30
N ASP A 116 -0.71 35.83 13.06
CA ASP A 116 -1.77 36.72 12.58
C ASP A 116 -3.04 35.90 12.23
N PRO A 117 -4.17 36.12 12.91
CA PRO A 117 -5.45 35.45 12.65
C PRO A 117 -6.03 35.69 11.25
N SER A 118 -5.73 36.82 10.62
CA SER A 118 -6.22 37.13 9.26
C SER A 118 -5.62 36.22 8.17
N LYS A 119 -4.54 35.50 8.51
CA LYS A 119 -3.84 34.55 7.63
C LYS A 119 -4.15 33.10 7.98
N TRP A 120 -5.10 32.86 8.87
CA TRP A 120 -5.57 31.51 9.14
C TRP A 120 -6.31 31.00 7.92
N ARG A 121 -5.95 29.79 7.48
CA ARG A 121 -6.71 29.07 6.48
C ARG A 121 -7.69 28.17 7.22
N ASP A 122 -8.98 28.40 7.02
CA ASP A 122 -10.04 27.49 7.46
C ASP A 122 -10.14 26.32 6.49
N VAL A 123 -9.10 25.47 6.48
CA VAL A 123 -9.14 24.18 5.78
C VAL A 123 -9.30 23.11 6.84
N GLN A 124 -10.40 22.35 6.76
CA GLN A 124 -10.59 21.19 7.62
C GLN A 124 -9.42 20.22 7.40
N SER A 125 -8.77 19.83 8.49
CA SER A 125 -7.70 18.84 8.42
C SER A 125 -8.27 17.49 8.04
N MET A 126 -7.61 16.79 7.11
CA MET A 126 -7.93 15.40 6.80
C MET A 126 -8.01 14.55 8.07
N GLN A 127 -9.09 13.80 8.22
CA GLN A 127 -9.28 12.91 9.35
C GLN A 127 -8.17 11.85 9.40
N ARG A 128 -7.72 11.52 10.61
CA ARG A 128 -6.63 10.56 10.85
C ARG A 128 -7.13 9.38 11.69
N PHE A 129 -6.57 8.21 11.43
CA PHE A 129 -6.88 6.95 12.09
C PHE A 129 -5.59 6.25 12.54
N GLU A 130 -5.70 5.37 13.53
CA GLU A 130 -4.62 4.43 13.91
C GLU A 130 -4.49 3.34 12.82
N CYS A 131 -4.10 3.75 11.61
CA CYS A 131 -4.07 2.88 10.44
C CYS A 131 -2.70 2.18 10.32
N GLY A 132 -2.75 0.85 10.24
CA GLY A 132 -1.58 0.01 9.97
C GLY A 132 -1.29 -0.23 8.50
N GLY A 133 -2.06 0.38 7.59
CA GLY A 133 -2.04 0.08 6.16
C GLY A 133 -0.70 0.42 5.50
N PHE A 134 -0.26 -0.46 4.60
CA PHE A 134 0.90 -0.21 3.74
C PHE A 134 0.80 -0.92 2.39
N ILE A 135 1.48 -0.36 1.40
CA ILE A 135 1.86 -1.04 0.16
C ILE A 135 3.38 -1.19 0.15
N LYS A 136 3.84 -2.38 -0.21
CA LYS A 136 5.25 -2.70 -0.41
C LYS A 136 5.42 -3.21 -1.84
N VAL A 137 6.22 -2.52 -2.64
CA VAL A 137 6.57 -2.97 -4.00
C VAL A 137 8.05 -3.33 -4.01
N SER A 138 8.37 -4.59 -4.32
CA SER A 138 9.75 -5.12 -4.30
C SER A 138 10.14 -5.57 -5.69
N ILE A 139 11.03 -4.83 -6.35
CA ILE A 139 11.42 -5.04 -7.74
C ILE A 139 12.78 -5.72 -7.80
N ASN A 140 12.82 -6.88 -8.46
CA ASN A 140 14.05 -7.58 -8.79
C ASN A 140 14.42 -7.30 -10.24
N GLU A 141 15.42 -6.45 -10.44
CA GLU A 141 15.89 -6.03 -11.78
C GLU A 141 16.49 -7.20 -12.58
N ALA A 142 17.02 -8.22 -11.90
CA ALA A 142 17.63 -9.37 -12.59
C ALA A 142 16.59 -10.33 -13.17
N THR A 143 15.41 -10.43 -12.54
CA THR A 143 14.33 -11.30 -13.01
C THR A 143 13.21 -10.54 -13.70
N GLN A 144 13.24 -9.20 -13.70
CA GLN A 144 12.16 -8.36 -14.21
C GLN A 144 10.81 -8.72 -13.59
N MET A 145 10.82 -8.93 -12.27
CA MET A 145 9.63 -9.24 -11.50
C MET A 145 9.47 -8.27 -10.34
N ALA A 146 8.23 -7.91 -10.02
CA ALA A 146 7.89 -7.16 -8.83
C ALA A 146 6.96 -7.95 -7.93
N GLU A 147 7.32 -8.05 -6.65
CA GLU A 147 6.43 -8.52 -5.59
C GLU A 147 5.66 -7.32 -5.02
N VAL A 148 4.35 -7.32 -5.16
CA VAL A 148 3.44 -6.30 -4.64
C VAL A 148 2.72 -6.87 -3.42
N THR A 149 2.88 -6.25 -2.26
CA THR A 149 2.14 -6.59 -1.05
C THR A 149 1.28 -5.42 -0.62
N LEU A 150 -0.02 -5.61 -0.53
CA LEU A 150 -0.98 -4.66 0.04
C LEU A 150 -1.50 -5.22 1.37
N TYR A 151 -1.46 -4.40 2.42
CA TYR A 151 -2.10 -4.71 3.69
C TYR A 151 -2.91 -3.52 4.18
N HIS A 152 -4.19 -3.71 4.48
CA HIS A 152 -5.04 -2.69 5.08
C HIS A 152 -6.02 -3.35 6.07
N LYS A 153 -5.70 -3.25 7.36
CA LYS A 153 -6.43 -3.95 8.42
C LYS A 153 -7.76 -3.29 8.79
N ASP A 154 -7.69 -1.99 9.06
CA ASP A 154 -8.79 -1.23 9.66
C ASP A 154 -9.35 -0.31 8.58
N LEU A 155 -10.38 -0.78 7.87
CA LEU A 155 -11.08 -0.01 6.84
C LEU A 155 -11.83 1.15 7.49
N HIS A 156 -11.13 2.27 7.60
CA HIS A 156 -11.69 3.53 8.04
C HIS A 156 -12.36 4.25 6.87
N SER A 157 -13.12 5.30 7.17
CA SER A 157 -13.74 6.11 6.12
C SER A 157 -12.68 6.62 5.14
N LYS A 158 -12.97 6.44 3.85
CA LYS A 158 -12.15 6.91 2.74
C LYS A 158 -11.98 8.44 2.79
N PRO A 159 -10.90 8.99 2.21
CA PRO A 159 -10.78 10.42 2.04
C PRO A 159 -11.97 10.96 1.23
N VAL A 160 -12.42 12.18 1.57
CA VAL A 160 -13.43 12.91 0.80
C VAL A 160 -12.68 13.72 -0.25
N ASP A 161 -13.03 13.52 -1.53
CA ASP A 161 -12.50 14.30 -2.66
C ASP A 161 -12.92 15.77 -2.62
#